data_AF-A0A9Q3Q1C4-F1
#
_entry.id   AF-A0A9Q3Q1C4-F1
#
_cell.length_a   1.000
_cell.length_b   1.000
_cell.length_c   1.000
_cell.angle_alpha   90.00
_cell.angle_beta   90.00
_cell.angle_gamma   90.00
#
_symmetry.space_group_name_H-M   'P 1'
#
loop_
_entity.id
_entity.type
_entity.pdbx_description
1 polymer ?
#
loop_
_entity_poly.entity_id
_entity_poly.type
_entity_poly.pdbx_seq_one_letter_code
_entity_poly.pdbx_strand_id
1 'polypeptide(L)'
;MDNCTSNHFILGNDYLSIYGIDISNQKDRYFTIGDNKRQKFGFLNNKKQITVIKNEEKSPEKDLFISEQLKEAEFNQELTEKMKEKLIDLLFKYKNAFATDKEPLGAIIGHEVDIILNVEKPYPPLLRRPAYPASPRAREALEVHIKELMDLGVLRKVGHNEQVEVTTPVIITWHNGKSRMVGDFRALNTYTIPERYPIPRIHETLTQFSQAKFIIAMDALKGFHQNVLTDNAKKLLRIIVHFGIFEYLRMPFGIRNAPSNYQRMMNTIFPEELSEGWLKFISQVINKAKTCKGLLIKINRAVDHFVVKVVQT
;
A
#
# COMPACT_ATOMS: atom_id res chain seq x y z
N MET A 1 -18.52 -4.51 -35.98
CA MET A 1 -17.48 -3.66 -36.58
C MET A 1 -16.77 -2.99 -35.42
N ASP A 2 -15.82 -3.71 -34.84
CA ASP A 2 -15.06 -3.23 -33.69
C ASP A 2 -13.83 -2.50 -34.25
N ASN A 3 -13.65 -1.24 -33.83
CA ASN A 3 -12.60 -0.28 -34.25
C ASN A 3 -12.98 0.74 -35.35
N CYS A 4 -14.12 1.43 -35.20
CA CYS A 4 -14.31 2.71 -35.88
C CYS A 4 -14.48 3.83 -34.83
N THR A 5 -13.40 4.53 -34.51
CA THR A 5 -13.41 5.72 -33.64
C THR A 5 -13.73 6.97 -34.48
N SER A 6 -15.02 7.22 -34.72
CA SER A 6 -15.45 8.50 -35.29
C SER A 6 -15.91 9.44 -34.18
N ASN A 7 -15.26 10.58 -34.05
CA ASN A 7 -15.67 11.64 -33.11
C ASN A 7 -16.96 12.36 -33.56
N HIS A 8 -17.44 12.07 -34.76
CA HIS A 8 -18.66 12.66 -35.32
C HIS A 8 -19.47 11.58 -36.02
N PHE A 9 -20.75 11.47 -35.65
CA PHE A 9 -21.66 10.52 -36.28
C PHE A 9 -22.62 11.31 -37.18
N ILE A 10 -22.60 11.02 -38.48
CA ILE A 10 -23.53 11.63 -39.43
C ILE A 10 -24.81 10.80 -39.41
N LEU A 11 -25.86 11.34 -38.79
CA LEU A 11 -27.20 10.75 -38.82
C LEU A 11 -27.97 11.32 -40.00
N GLY A 12 -28.45 10.43 -40.87
CA GLY A 12 -29.37 10.80 -41.92
C GLY A 12 -30.74 11.20 -41.36
N ASN A 13 -31.44 12.08 -42.07
CA ASN A 13 -32.79 12.52 -41.69
C ASN A 13 -33.79 11.34 -41.69
N ASP A 14 -33.55 10.34 -42.54
CA ASP A 14 -34.28 9.08 -42.57
C ASP A 14 -34.20 8.34 -41.23
N TYR A 15 -33.01 8.24 -40.63
CA TYR A 15 -32.86 7.60 -39.33
C TYR A 15 -33.45 8.42 -38.18
N LEU A 16 -33.28 9.75 -38.22
CA LEU A 16 -33.88 10.65 -37.24
C LEU A 16 -35.42 10.60 -37.25
N SER A 17 -36.00 10.38 -38.43
CA SER A 17 -37.45 10.29 -38.60
C SER A 17 -38.06 9.08 -37.88
N ILE A 18 -37.31 7.99 -37.71
CA ILE A 18 -37.72 6.79 -36.93
C ILE A 18 -37.97 7.16 -35.47
N TYR A 19 -37.23 8.14 -34.94
CA TYR A 19 -37.34 8.62 -33.57
C TYR A 19 -38.19 9.90 -33.46
N GLY A 20 -38.99 10.19 -34.49
CA GLY A 20 -39.93 11.30 -34.51
C GLY A 20 -39.27 12.67 -34.73
N ILE A 21 -38.02 12.72 -35.19
CA ILE A 21 -37.33 13.98 -35.50
C ILE A 21 -37.27 14.14 -37.03
N ASP A 22 -37.90 15.18 -37.56
CA ASP A 22 -37.88 15.47 -39.00
C ASP A 22 -37.27 16.86 -39.24
N ILE A 23 -36.17 16.89 -40.00
CA ILE A 23 -35.42 18.10 -40.33
C ILE A 23 -35.79 18.52 -41.75
N SER A 24 -36.45 19.68 -41.88
CA SER A 24 -36.80 20.24 -43.19
C SER A 24 -35.71 21.21 -43.65
N ASN A 25 -35.18 20.97 -44.85
CA ASN A 25 -34.17 21.83 -45.48
C ASN A 25 -34.78 22.87 -46.44
N GLN A 26 -36.00 23.34 -46.12
CA GLN A 26 -36.64 24.45 -46.83
C GLN A 26 -36.02 25.80 -46.39
N LYS A 27 -36.40 26.90 -47.07
CA LYS A 27 -35.82 28.25 -46.88
C LYS A 27 -35.68 28.66 -45.41
N ASP A 28 -36.65 28.28 -44.58
CA ASP A 28 -36.56 28.38 -43.12
C ASP A 28 -36.15 27.01 -42.56
N ARG A 29 -34.88 26.85 -42.18
CA ARG A 29 -34.42 25.59 -41.56
C ARG A 29 -35.11 25.41 -40.21
N TYR A 30 -35.95 24.39 -40.11
CA TYR A 30 -36.64 24.01 -38.87
C TYR A 30 -36.67 22.49 -38.72
N PHE A 31 -36.95 22.03 -37.50
CA PHE A 31 -37.22 20.64 -37.22
C PHE A 31 -38.49 20.47 -36.41
N THR A 32 -39.11 19.30 -36.47
CA THR A 32 -40.26 18.91 -35.67
C THR A 32 -39.89 17.73 -34.78
N ILE A 33 -40.49 17.61 -33.60
CA ILE A 33 -40.28 16.50 -32.66
C ILE A 33 -41.63 15.83 -32.37
N GLY A 34 -41.68 14.50 -32.52
CA GLY A 34 -42.86 13.67 -32.36
C GLY A 34 -43.85 13.79 -33.53
N ASP A 35 -45.02 13.18 -33.37
CA ASP A 35 -46.02 13.08 -34.44
C ASP A 35 -46.72 14.42 -34.78
N ASN A 36 -46.50 15.46 -33.96
CA ASN A 36 -47.16 16.75 -34.13
C ASN A 36 -46.35 17.69 -35.05
N LYS A 37 -46.52 17.51 -36.37
CA LYS A 37 -45.84 18.30 -37.43
C LYS A 37 -46.18 19.80 -37.46
N ARG A 38 -47.09 20.27 -36.59
CA ARG A 38 -47.45 21.71 -36.50
C ARG A 38 -46.49 22.51 -35.61
N GLN A 39 -45.80 21.86 -34.69
CA GLN A 39 -44.86 22.54 -33.79
C GLN A 39 -43.45 22.53 -34.40
N LYS A 40 -43.03 23.69 -34.90
CA LYS A 40 -41.73 23.87 -35.57
C LYS A 40 -40.72 24.51 -34.62
N PHE A 41 -39.54 23.94 -34.54
CA PHE A 41 -38.41 24.45 -33.77
C PHE A 41 -37.34 25.00 -34.70
N GLY A 42 -36.86 26.22 -34.42
CA GLY A 42 -35.75 26.83 -35.15
C GLY A 42 -34.39 26.39 -34.60
N PHE A 43 -33.35 26.49 -35.43
CA PHE A 43 -31.98 26.27 -34.98
C PHE A 43 -31.42 27.52 -34.29
N LEU A 44 -30.98 27.38 -33.04
CA LEU A 44 -30.27 28.43 -32.32
C LEU A 44 -28.88 28.61 -32.92
N ASN A 45 -28.64 29.76 -33.55
CA ASN A 45 -27.36 30.09 -34.16
C ASN A 45 -26.39 30.64 -33.10
N ASN A 46 -26.00 29.81 -32.13
CA ASN A 46 -25.00 30.19 -31.14
C ASN A 46 -23.61 30.13 -31.78
N LYS A 47 -23.12 31.26 -32.29
CA LYS A 47 -21.69 31.50 -32.57
C LYS A 47 -20.84 31.59 -31.28
N LYS A 48 -21.19 30.84 -30.23
CA LYS A 48 -20.25 30.56 -29.15
C LYS A 48 -19.44 29.38 -29.63
N GLN A 49 -18.13 29.59 -29.78
CA GLN A 49 -17.15 28.52 -29.95
C GLN A 49 -17.60 27.32 -29.15
N ILE A 50 -17.73 26.17 -29.81
CA ILE A 50 -17.77 24.89 -29.12
C ILE A 50 -16.43 24.84 -28.39
N THR A 51 -16.40 25.30 -27.14
CA THR A 51 -15.38 24.90 -26.19
C THR A 51 -15.57 23.41 -26.12
N VAL A 52 -14.72 22.70 -26.87
CA VAL A 52 -14.48 21.29 -26.66
C VAL A 52 -14.25 21.17 -25.17
N ILE A 53 -15.26 20.66 -24.46
CA ILE A 53 -15.01 20.09 -23.14
C ILE A 53 -14.02 18.99 -23.48
N LYS A 54 -12.73 19.28 -23.27
CA LYS A 54 -11.75 18.23 -23.11
C LYS A 54 -12.27 17.47 -21.91
N ASN A 55 -13.09 16.46 -22.15
CA ASN A 55 -13.09 15.31 -21.28
C ASN A 55 -11.63 14.88 -21.31
N GLU A 56 -10.90 15.24 -20.26
CA GLU A 56 -9.69 14.52 -19.94
C GLU A 56 -10.09 13.05 -20.03
N GLU A 57 -9.52 12.33 -21.00
CA GLU A 57 -9.70 10.89 -21.10
C GLU A 57 -9.38 10.35 -19.71
N LYS A 58 -10.41 9.91 -18.97
CA LYS A 58 -10.19 9.10 -17.78
C LYS A 58 -9.49 7.86 -18.29
N SER A 59 -8.17 7.82 -18.09
CA SER A 59 -7.36 6.66 -18.44
C SER A 59 -7.97 5.45 -17.71
N PRO A 60 -8.35 4.37 -18.42
CA PRO A 60 -8.87 3.15 -17.81
C PRO A 60 -7.95 2.62 -16.70
N GLU A 61 -6.65 2.87 -16.84
CA GLU A 61 -5.62 2.51 -15.88
C GLU A 61 -5.71 3.31 -14.57
N LYS A 62 -6.11 4.57 -14.63
CA LYS A 62 -6.25 5.43 -13.45
C LYS A 62 -7.48 5.04 -12.64
N ASP A 63 -8.57 4.67 -13.30
CA ASP A 63 -9.77 4.16 -12.62
C ASP A 63 -9.48 2.80 -11.97
N LEU A 64 -8.70 1.93 -12.63
CA LEU A 64 -8.23 0.68 -12.05
C LEU A 64 -7.37 0.92 -10.79
N PHE A 65 -6.38 1.82 -10.88
CA PHE A 65 -5.54 2.22 -9.74
C PHE A 65 -6.36 2.71 -8.55
N ILE A 66 -7.37 3.56 -8.79
CA ILE A 66 -8.24 4.07 -7.72
C ILE A 66 -9.03 2.93 -7.06
N SER A 67 -9.59 2.03 -7.86
CA SER A 67 -10.46 0.95 -7.36
C SER A 67 -9.72 -0.19 -6.66
N GLU A 68 -8.48 -0.47 -7.04
CA GLU A 68 -7.67 -1.56 -6.47
C GLU A 68 -6.69 -1.08 -5.41
N GLN A 69 -5.87 -0.08 -5.71
CA GLN A 69 -4.76 0.35 -4.85
C GLN A 69 -5.14 1.46 -3.87
N LEU A 70 -6.11 2.32 -4.22
CA LEU A 70 -6.63 3.35 -3.31
C LEU A 70 -7.94 2.98 -2.62
N LYS A 71 -8.34 1.70 -2.68
CA LYS A 71 -9.60 1.22 -2.07
C LYS A 71 -9.68 1.49 -0.55
N GLU A 72 -8.54 1.41 0.13
CA GLU A 72 -8.43 1.66 1.58
C GLU A 72 -8.07 3.12 1.91
N ALA A 73 -7.87 3.98 0.91
CA ALA A 73 -7.50 5.37 1.13
C ALA A 73 -8.71 6.19 1.59
N GLU A 74 -8.54 6.93 2.68
CA GLU A 74 -9.57 7.82 3.23
C GLU A 74 -9.25 9.28 2.89
N PHE A 75 -10.20 9.96 2.24
CA PHE A 75 -10.14 11.39 1.97
C PHE A 75 -11.13 12.14 2.85
N ASN A 76 -10.68 13.24 3.45
CA ASN A 76 -11.57 14.12 4.21
C ASN A 76 -12.64 14.73 3.27
N GLN A 77 -13.89 14.77 3.73
CA GLN A 77 -15.04 15.31 3.00
C GLN A 77 -14.90 16.81 2.67
N GLU A 78 -14.14 17.56 3.47
CA GLU A 78 -13.91 19.00 3.30
C GLU A 78 -12.92 19.34 2.17
N LEU A 79 -12.25 18.33 1.58
CA LEU A 79 -11.37 18.53 0.43
C LEU A 79 -12.19 18.88 -0.81
N THR A 80 -11.87 19.99 -1.47
CA THR A 80 -12.45 20.37 -2.76
C THR A 80 -12.13 19.32 -3.83
N GLU A 81 -13.05 19.06 -4.75
CA GLU A 81 -12.85 18.08 -5.84
C GLU A 81 -11.57 18.33 -6.65
N LYS A 82 -11.29 19.60 -6.99
CA LYS A 82 -10.05 19.99 -7.67
C LYS A 82 -8.77 19.63 -6.90
N MET A 83 -8.83 19.59 -5.56
CA MET A 83 -7.68 19.16 -4.74
C MET A 83 -7.54 17.64 -4.75
N LYS A 84 -8.66 16.91 -4.68
CA LYS A 84 -8.67 15.45 -4.78
C LYS A 84 -8.11 14.99 -6.12
N GLU A 85 -8.54 15.60 -7.23
CA GLU A 85 -8.04 15.29 -8.57
C GLU A 85 -6.52 15.42 -8.65
N LYS A 86 -5.96 16.56 -8.22
CA LYS A 86 -4.51 16.78 -8.20
C LYS A 86 -3.75 15.80 -7.32
N LEU A 87 -4.34 15.39 -6.21
CA LEU A 87 -3.75 14.40 -5.32
C LEU A 87 -3.73 13.03 -6.01
N ILE A 88 -4.85 12.61 -6.60
CA ILE A 88 -4.95 11.35 -7.34
C ILE A 88 -3.98 11.34 -8.53
N ASP A 89 -3.84 12.45 -9.27
CA ASP A 89 -2.85 12.58 -10.35
C ASP A 89 -1.42 12.33 -9.84
N LEU A 90 -1.08 12.92 -8.69
CA LEU A 90 0.23 12.74 -8.08
C LEU A 90 0.43 11.29 -7.62
N LEU A 91 -0.56 10.67 -6.97
CA LEU A 91 -0.47 9.27 -6.53
C LEU A 91 -0.35 8.33 -7.72
N PHE A 92 -1.11 8.57 -8.79
CA PHE A 92 -1.07 7.79 -10.02
C PHE A 92 0.28 7.90 -10.74
N LYS A 93 0.93 9.09 -10.72
CA LYS A 93 2.30 9.26 -11.21
C LYS A 93 3.28 8.28 -10.52
N TYR A 94 3.04 7.98 -9.24
CA TYR A 94 3.83 7.06 -8.44
C TYR A 94 3.13 5.72 -8.19
N LYS A 95 2.25 5.25 -9.10
CA LYS A 95 1.49 4.00 -8.94
C LYS A 95 2.36 2.79 -8.56
N ASN A 96 3.60 2.71 -9.05
CA ASN A 96 4.54 1.62 -8.72
C ASN A 96 5.02 1.62 -7.25
N ALA A 97 4.84 2.71 -6.52
CA ALA A 97 5.14 2.78 -5.09
C ALA A 97 4.08 2.08 -4.24
N PHE A 98 2.88 1.88 -4.80
CA PHE A 98 1.76 1.23 -4.16
C PHE A 98 1.78 -0.25 -4.54
N ALA A 99 1.55 -1.10 -3.55
CA ALA A 99 1.50 -2.53 -3.74
C ALA A 99 0.21 -3.09 -3.13
N THR A 100 -0.31 -4.14 -3.74
CA THR A 100 -1.39 -4.95 -3.16
C THR A 100 -0.83 -6.07 -2.27
N ASP A 101 -1.69 -6.71 -1.49
CA ASP A 101 -1.33 -7.76 -0.54
C ASP A 101 -0.70 -9.01 -1.17
N LYS A 102 -0.82 -9.16 -2.50
CA LYS A 102 -0.37 -10.30 -3.31
C LYS A 102 0.90 -10.04 -4.11
N GLU A 103 1.34 -8.79 -4.21
CA GLU A 103 2.54 -8.43 -4.94
C GLU A 103 3.80 -8.67 -4.11
N PRO A 104 4.95 -8.93 -4.76
CA PRO A 104 6.19 -9.17 -4.05
C PRO A 104 6.56 -7.95 -3.21
N LEU A 105 7.05 -8.22 -2.01
CA LEU A 105 7.46 -7.16 -1.10
C LEU A 105 8.75 -6.53 -1.59
N GLY A 106 8.80 -5.21 -1.61
CA GLY A 106 10.07 -4.51 -1.81
C GLY A 106 11.08 -4.79 -0.69
N ALA A 107 12.36 -4.55 -0.98
CA ALA A 107 13.46 -4.64 -0.03
C ALA A 107 14.21 -3.31 0.04
N ILE A 108 14.62 -2.93 1.25
CA ILE A 108 15.36 -1.70 1.47
C ILE A 108 16.85 -1.96 1.24
N ILE A 109 17.45 -1.18 0.35
CA ILE A 109 18.88 -1.32 0.04
C ILE A 109 19.72 -0.87 1.24
N GLY A 110 20.73 -1.67 1.60
CA GLY A 110 21.75 -1.29 2.58
C GLY A 110 21.32 -1.32 4.04
N HIS A 111 20.17 -1.94 4.35
CA HIS A 111 19.69 -2.10 5.72
C HIS A 111 19.32 -3.56 6.02
N GLU A 112 20.33 -4.36 6.39
CA GLU A 112 20.13 -5.71 6.91
C GLU A 112 19.98 -5.68 8.43
N VAL A 113 19.04 -6.49 8.94
CA VAL A 113 18.79 -6.62 10.37
C VAL A 113 19.50 -7.87 10.89
N ASP A 114 20.32 -7.68 11.91
CA ASP A 114 21.00 -8.77 12.63
C ASP A 114 20.44 -8.95 14.04
N ILE A 115 20.67 -10.13 14.63
CA ILE A 115 20.33 -10.43 16.02
C ILE A 115 21.59 -10.84 16.77
N ILE A 116 21.94 -10.05 17.77
CA ILE A 116 23.06 -10.31 18.65
C ILE A 116 22.53 -10.86 19.98
N LEU A 117 23.00 -12.05 20.34
CA LEU A 117 22.68 -12.69 21.61
C LEU A 117 23.75 -12.41 22.66
N ASN A 118 23.38 -12.43 23.93
CA ASN A 118 24.29 -12.35 25.08
C ASN A 118 24.81 -13.73 25.54
N VAL A 119 24.60 -14.76 24.72
CA VAL A 119 25.03 -16.14 24.96
C VAL A 119 25.69 -16.67 23.70
N GLU A 120 26.68 -17.54 23.90
CA GLU A 120 27.41 -18.20 22.82
C GLU A 120 26.92 -19.65 22.64
N LYS A 121 27.46 -20.31 21.62
CA LYS A 121 27.18 -21.72 21.36
C LYS A 121 27.95 -22.63 22.34
N PRO A 122 27.38 -23.75 22.78
CA PRO A 122 26.04 -24.24 22.47
C PRO A 122 24.95 -23.40 23.17
N TYR A 123 23.90 -23.07 22.42
CA TYR A 123 22.82 -22.23 22.93
C TYR A 123 22.01 -22.91 24.06
N PRO A 124 21.46 -22.13 25.01
CA PRO A 124 20.62 -22.67 26.08
C PRO A 124 19.41 -23.46 25.55
N PRO A 125 18.97 -24.53 26.25
CA PRO A 125 17.80 -25.32 25.83
C PRO A 125 16.52 -24.50 25.64
N LEU A 126 16.40 -23.37 26.34
CA LEU A 126 15.25 -22.47 26.21
C LEU A 126 15.10 -21.88 24.79
N LEU A 127 16.17 -21.83 23.99
CA LEU A 127 16.15 -21.42 22.59
C LEU A 127 15.73 -22.55 21.63
N ARG A 128 15.61 -23.80 22.11
CA ARG A 128 15.20 -24.97 21.31
C ARG A 128 13.86 -25.49 21.79
N ARG A 129 12.80 -24.77 21.43
CA ARG A 129 11.44 -25.08 21.87
C ARG A 129 10.70 -25.94 20.84
N PRO A 130 9.91 -26.94 21.27
CA PRO A 130 9.12 -27.77 20.35
C PRO A 130 7.90 -26.98 19.84
N ALA A 131 7.31 -27.44 18.72
CA ALA A 131 6.04 -26.91 18.24
C ALA A 131 4.95 -27.04 19.31
N TYR A 132 4.09 -26.03 19.41
CA TYR A 132 2.91 -26.14 20.24
C TYR A 132 1.88 -27.10 19.63
N PRO A 133 1.16 -27.87 20.46
CA PRO A 133 -0.04 -28.56 20.01
C PRO A 133 -1.04 -27.56 19.43
N ALA A 134 -1.60 -27.87 18.27
CA ALA A 134 -2.56 -27.03 17.58
C ALA A 134 -3.83 -27.82 17.27
N SER A 135 -5.00 -27.21 17.47
CA SER A 135 -6.29 -27.78 17.07
C SER A 135 -6.37 -27.92 15.53
N PRO A 136 -7.24 -28.79 14.99
CA PRO A 136 -7.37 -28.95 13.53
C PRO A 136 -7.54 -27.62 12.79
N ARG A 137 -8.44 -26.76 13.28
CA ARG A 137 -8.66 -25.41 12.76
C ARG A 137 -7.41 -24.52 12.80
N ALA A 138 -6.60 -24.62 13.85
CA ALA A 138 -5.36 -23.85 13.94
C ALA A 138 -4.27 -24.41 13.01
N ARG A 139 -4.26 -25.72 12.76
CA ARG A 139 -3.33 -26.36 11.83
C ARG A 139 -3.58 -25.92 10.39
N GLU A 140 -4.83 -25.94 9.95
CA GLU A 140 -5.25 -25.42 8.65
C GLU A 140 -4.84 -23.95 8.49
N ALA A 141 -5.12 -23.12 9.50
CA ALA A 141 -4.72 -21.72 9.47
C ALA A 141 -3.19 -21.54 9.41
N LEU A 142 -2.41 -22.35 10.13
CA LEU A 142 -0.94 -22.31 10.05
C LEU A 142 -0.44 -22.65 8.65
N GLU A 143 -1.00 -23.68 8.01
CA GLU A 143 -0.59 -24.07 6.65
C GLU A 143 -0.85 -22.95 5.64
N VAL A 144 -2.01 -22.28 5.75
CA VAL A 144 -2.33 -21.10 4.92
C VAL A 144 -1.34 -19.96 5.15
N HIS A 145 -1.12 -19.54 6.41
CA HIS A 145 -0.21 -18.44 6.73
C HIS A 145 1.24 -18.73 6.32
N ILE A 146 1.71 -19.97 6.53
CA ILE A 146 3.07 -20.36 6.13
C ILE A 146 3.20 -20.31 4.61
N LYS A 147 2.21 -20.82 3.86
CA LYS A 147 2.23 -20.78 2.40
C LYS A 147 2.24 -19.34 1.89
N GLU A 148 1.36 -18.48 2.39
CA GLU A 148 1.32 -17.07 2.01
C GLU A 148 2.66 -16.35 2.26
N LEU A 149 3.29 -16.61 3.40
CA LEU A 149 4.59 -16.01 3.73
C LEU A 149 5.74 -16.60 2.90
N MET A 150 5.64 -17.85 2.46
CA MET A 150 6.60 -18.43 1.52
C MET A 150 6.44 -17.85 0.12
N ASP A 151 5.20 -17.71 -0.37
CA ASP A 151 4.89 -17.13 -1.67
C ASP A 151 5.36 -15.66 -1.76
N LEU A 152 5.31 -14.92 -0.63
CA LEU A 152 5.84 -13.56 -0.50
C LEU A 152 7.36 -13.47 -0.27
N GLY A 153 8.08 -14.59 -0.21
CA GLY A 153 9.52 -14.62 0.04
C GLY A 153 9.91 -14.16 1.46
N VAL A 154 8.99 -14.21 2.41
CA VAL A 154 9.24 -13.89 3.84
C VAL A 154 9.79 -15.10 4.58
N LEU A 155 9.36 -16.30 4.20
CA LEU A 155 9.79 -17.57 4.78
C LEU A 155 10.43 -18.49 3.73
N ARG A 156 11.38 -19.31 4.19
CA ARG A 156 11.90 -20.47 3.45
C ARG A 156 11.77 -21.71 4.31
N LYS A 157 11.46 -22.86 3.70
CA LYS A 157 11.55 -24.16 4.38
C LYS A 157 13.00 -24.53 4.63
N VAL A 158 13.34 -24.90 5.87
CA VAL A 158 14.70 -25.34 6.22
C VAL A 158 14.96 -26.72 5.61
N GLY A 159 16.10 -26.88 4.95
CA GLY A 159 16.49 -28.13 4.29
C GLY A 159 16.84 -29.24 5.27
N HIS A 160 16.70 -30.50 4.84
CA HIS A 160 16.95 -31.69 5.68
C HIS A 160 18.38 -31.79 6.23
N ASN A 161 19.37 -31.23 5.52
CA ASN A 161 20.78 -31.26 5.90
C ASN A 161 21.21 -30.01 6.69
N GLU A 162 20.31 -29.06 6.93
CA GLU A 162 20.65 -27.85 7.66
C GLU A 162 20.56 -28.09 9.17
N GLN A 163 21.64 -27.82 9.88
CA GLN A 163 21.66 -27.93 11.33
C GLN A 163 20.73 -26.88 11.97
N VAL A 164 19.85 -27.32 12.88
CA VAL A 164 18.93 -26.45 13.61
C VAL A 164 19.34 -26.34 15.07
N GLU A 165 19.77 -25.16 15.47
CA GLU A 165 20.21 -24.89 16.84
C GLU A 165 19.13 -24.20 17.69
N VAL A 166 18.30 -23.36 17.04
CA VAL A 166 17.26 -22.52 17.63
C VAL A 166 15.92 -22.82 16.95
N THR A 167 14.85 -22.92 17.73
CA THR A 167 13.48 -23.09 17.24
C THR A 167 12.49 -22.31 18.08
N THR A 168 11.67 -21.50 17.41
CA THR A 168 10.61 -20.69 18.02
C THR A 168 9.23 -21.26 17.64
N PRO A 169 8.38 -21.68 18.58
CA PRO A 169 7.07 -22.18 18.26
C PRO A 169 6.13 -21.05 17.90
N VAL A 170 5.12 -21.39 17.12
CA VAL A 170 4.13 -20.45 16.59
C VAL A 170 2.75 -20.81 17.10
N ILE A 171 1.93 -19.79 17.34
CA ILE A 171 0.51 -19.93 17.69
C ILE A 171 -0.36 -19.20 16.68
N ILE A 172 -1.61 -19.64 16.56
CA ILE A 172 -2.67 -18.88 15.86
C ILE A 172 -3.51 -18.17 16.89
N THR A 173 -3.67 -16.86 16.70
CA THR A 173 -4.62 -16.04 17.44
C THR A 173 -5.78 -15.67 16.53
N TRP A 174 -7.00 -15.62 17.08
CA TRP A 174 -8.21 -15.28 16.34
C TRP A 174 -8.75 -13.96 16.84
N HIS A 175 -9.15 -13.08 15.92
CA HIS A 175 -9.79 -11.81 16.25
C HIS A 175 -10.77 -11.44 15.14
N ASN A 176 -12.04 -11.19 15.51
CA ASN A 176 -13.12 -10.87 14.56
C ASN A 176 -13.18 -11.84 13.36
N GLY A 177 -13.05 -13.14 13.63
CA GLY A 177 -13.07 -14.19 12.61
C GLY A 177 -11.79 -14.35 11.78
N LYS A 178 -10.85 -13.40 11.83
CA LYS A 178 -9.56 -13.49 11.13
C LYS A 178 -8.51 -14.15 12.02
N SER A 179 -7.69 -15.03 11.44
CA SER A 179 -6.54 -15.65 12.12
C SER A 179 -5.28 -14.82 11.91
N ARG A 180 -4.38 -14.84 12.89
CA ARG A 180 -3.03 -14.29 12.79
C ARG A 180 -2.01 -15.26 13.34
N MET A 181 -0.96 -15.50 12.56
CA MET A 181 0.20 -16.27 12.97
C MET A 181 1.12 -15.43 13.87
N VAL A 182 1.47 -15.94 15.04
CA VAL A 182 2.32 -15.25 16.04
C VAL A 182 3.45 -16.16 16.48
N GLY A 183 4.70 -15.74 16.22
CA GLY A 183 5.90 -16.41 16.74
C GLY A 183 6.14 -16.07 18.20
N ASP A 184 6.38 -17.07 19.04
CA ASP A 184 6.65 -16.87 20.47
C ASP A 184 8.14 -16.59 20.74
N PHE A 185 8.59 -15.40 20.32
CA PHE A 185 9.99 -14.97 20.45
C PHE A 185 10.41 -14.59 21.88
N ARG A 186 9.58 -14.81 22.91
CA ARG A 186 9.91 -14.42 24.29
C ARG A 186 11.23 -15.03 24.77
N ALA A 187 11.45 -16.31 24.48
CA ALA A 187 12.70 -16.99 24.82
C ALA A 187 13.91 -16.36 24.12
N LEU A 188 13.81 -16.09 22.82
CA LEU A 188 14.84 -15.42 22.03
C LEU A 188 15.14 -14.03 22.61
N ASN A 189 14.09 -13.25 22.87
CA ASN A 189 14.17 -11.88 23.36
C ASN A 189 14.89 -11.76 24.72
N THR A 190 14.79 -12.78 25.59
CA THR A 190 15.53 -12.82 26.87
C THR A 190 17.04 -12.82 26.65
N TYR A 191 17.51 -13.47 25.59
CA TYR A 191 18.93 -13.56 25.25
C TYR A 191 19.38 -12.50 24.23
N THR A 192 18.45 -11.84 23.54
CA THR A 192 18.78 -10.75 22.62
C THR A 192 19.29 -9.52 23.36
N ILE A 193 20.45 -9.01 22.98
CA ILE A 193 21.00 -7.76 23.50
C ILE A 193 20.06 -6.60 23.07
N PRO A 194 19.51 -5.82 24.03
CA PRO A 194 18.58 -4.75 23.71
C PRO A 194 19.25 -3.62 22.94
N GLU A 195 18.65 -3.24 21.82
CA GLU A 195 19.07 -2.08 21.06
C GLU A 195 18.29 -0.83 21.47
N ARG A 196 19.00 0.15 22.04
CA ARG A 196 18.42 1.43 22.48
C ARG A 196 18.52 2.47 21.37
N TYR A 197 17.76 2.29 20.30
CA TYR A 197 17.62 3.30 19.27
C TYR A 197 16.56 4.34 19.69
N PRO A 198 16.77 5.65 19.48
CA PRO A 198 15.80 6.67 19.85
C PRO A 198 14.52 6.51 19.01
N ILE A 199 13.41 6.25 19.68
CA ILE A 199 12.07 6.24 19.07
C ILE A 199 11.36 7.52 19.50
N PRO A 200 10.82 8.32 18.55
CA PRO A 200 10.14 9.56 18.87
C PRO A 200 8.93 9.30 19.77
N ARG A 201 8.76 10.13 20.80
CA ARG A 201 7.60 10.05 21.71
C ARG A 201 6.38 10.66 21.03
N ILE A 202 5.25 9.96 21.11
CA ILE A 202 3.97 10.38 20.50
C ILE A 202 3.53 11.76 21.02
N HIS A 203 3.74 12.09 22.30
CA HIS A 203 3.31 13.38 22.85
C HIS A 203 4.08 14.59 22.28
N GLU A 204 5.40 14.52 22.25
CA GLU A 204 6.27 15.58 21.67
C GLU A 204 5.92 15.80 20.19
N THR A 205 5.58 14.70 19.54
CA THR A 205 5.16 14.59 18.17
C THR A 205 3.80 15.27 17.92
N LEU A 206 2.75 14.97 18.72
CA LEU A 206 1.40 15.49 18.52
C LEU A 206 1.31 17.02 18.70
N THR A 207 2.08 17.60 19.61
CA THR A 207 2.13 19.06 19.80
C THR A 207 2.52 19.79 18.51
N GLN A 208 3.36 19.17 17.67
CA GLN A 208 3.76 19.74 16.40
C GLN A 208 2.59 19.79 15.38
N PHE A 209 1.56 18.97 15.51
CA PHE A 209 0.42 18.92 14.58
C PHE A 209 -0.65 19.96 14.87
N SER A 210 -0.62 20.60 16.04
CA SER A 210 -1.62 21.58 16.47
C SER A 210 -1.84 22.76 15.50
N GLN A 211 -0.85 23.09 14.66
CA GLN A 211 -0.94 24.18 13.68
C GLN A 211 -1.10 23.69 12.22
N ALA A 212 -1.33 22.40 12.00
CA ALA A 212 -1.52 21.82 10.68
C ALA A 212 -2.89 22.18 10.11
N LYS A 213 -2.95 22.58 8.83
CA LYS A 213 -4.22 22.68 8.09
C LYS A 213 -4.53 21.42 7.29
N PHE A 214 -3.49 20.75 6.82
CA PHE A 214 -3.58 19.49 6.10
C PHE A 214 -2.67 18.49 6.79
N ILE A 215 -3.15 17.27 6.94
CA ILE A 215 -2.39 16.14 7.46
C ILE A 215 -2.50 15.01 6.44
N ILE A 216 -1.38 14.36 6.15
CA ILE A 216 -1.36 13.08 5.45
C ILE A 216 -0.74 12.02 6.34
N ALA A 217 -1.32 10.83 6.33
CA ALA A 217 -0.73 9.61 6.88
C ALA A 217 -0.55 8.62 5.72
N MET A 218 0.64 8.06 5.60
CA MET A 218 0.96 6.97 4.66
C MET A 218 1.46 5.78 5.46
N ASP A 219 0.90 4.60 5.21
CA ASP A 219 1.29 3.36 5.88
C ASP A 219 2.06 2.46 4.91
N ALA A 220 3.19 1.92 5.36
CA ALA A 220 4.00 1.00 4.58
C ALA A 220 3.44 -0.43 4.68
N LEU A 221 3.01 -0.98 3.53
CA LEU A 221 2.49 -2.34 3.46
C LEU A 221 3.49 -3.35 4.01
N LYS A 222 3.08 -4.11 5.03
CA LYS A 222 3.90 -5.13 5.72
C LYS A 222 5.28 -4.60 6.10
N GLY A 223 5.37 -3.36 6.58
CA GLY A 223 6.64 -2.63 6.76
C GLY A 223 7.78 -3.44 7.38
N PHE A 224 7.55 -4.20 8.46
CA PHE A 224 8.64 -4.98 9.07
C PHE A 224 9.27 -5.97 8.09
N HIS A 225 8.45 -6.64 7.26
CA HIS A 225 8.91 -7.59 6.26
C HIS A 225 9.65 -6.94 5.07
N GLN A 226 9.73 -5.61 4.98
CA GLN A 226 10.60 -4.94 4.00
C GLN A 226 12.08 -4.95 4.42
N ASN A 227 12.37 -5.30 5.68
CA ASN A 227 13.73 -5.41 6.20
C ASN A 227 14.26 -6.83 6.00
N VAL A 228 15.37 -6.94 5.28
CA VAL A 228 16.06 -8.22 5.03
C VAL A 228 16.89 -8.60 6.26
N LEU A 229 16.94 -9.89 6.57
CA LEU A 229 17.74 -10.43 7.67
C LEU A 229 19.13 -10.86 7.19
N THR A 230 20.14 -10.73 8.05
CA THR A 230 21.45 -11.36 7.85
C THR A 230 21.33 -12.89 7.93
N ASP A 231 22.28 -13.64 7.37
CA ASP A 231 22.27 -15.11 7.46
C ASP A 231 22.33 -15.65 8.90
N ASN A 232 22.96 -14.90 9.80
CA ASN A 232 22.97 -15.22 11.23
C ASN A 232 21.56 -15.05 11.83
N ALA A 233 20.92 -13.90 11.61
CA ALA A 233 19.57 -13.65 12.11
C ALA A 233 18.54 -14.63 11.54
N LYS A 234 18.64 -15.01 10.26
CA LYS A 234 17.76 -16.04 9.64
C LYS A 234 17.77 -17.34 10.45
N LYS A 235 18.95 -17.82 10.87
CA LYS A 235 19.13 -19.04 11.66
C LYS A 235 18.56 -18.91 13.07
N LEU A 236 18.70 -17.75 13.70
CA LEU A 236 18.16 -17.46 15.03
C LEU A 236 16.63 -17.29 15.04
N LEU A 237 16.05 -16.87 13.91
CA LEU A 237 14.62 -16.65 13.74
C LEU A 237 13.88 -17.85 13.12
N ARG A 238 14.44 -19.05 13.25
CA ARG A 238 13.75 -20.27 12.83
C ARG A 238 12.51 -20.52 13.66
N ILE A 239 11.40 -20.76 12.97
CA ILE A 239 10.13 -21.15 13.56
C ILE A 239 9.85 -22.62 13.34
N ILE A 240 9.15 -23.23 14.29
CA ILE A 240 8.73 -24.63 14.23
C ILE A 240 7.22 -24.74 14.30
N VAL A 241 6.66 -25.51 13.38
CA VAL A 241 5.25 -25.89 13.31
C VAL A 241 5.14 -27.41 13.18
N HIS A 242 3.93 -27.93 13.29
CA HIS A 242 3.67 -29.37 13.33
C HIS A 242 4.10 -30.15 12.09
N PHE A 243 4.36 -29.49 10.96
CA PHE A 243 4.76 -30.10 9.69
C PHE A 243 6.15 -29.69 9.20
N GLY A 244 6.93 -28.94 9.99
CA GLY A 244 8.29 -28.58 9.62
C GLY A 244 8.87 -27.36 10.32
N ILE A 245 10.09 -27.03 9.92
CA ILE A 245 10.85 -25.87 10.39
C ILE A 245 11.02 -24.91 9.21
N PHE A 246 10.78 -23.64 9.48
CA PHE A 246 10.88 -22.57 8.50
C PHE A 246 11.77 -21.48 9.06
N GLU A 247 12.47 -20.76 8.19
CA GLU A 247 13.29 -19.62 8.58
C GLU A 247 12.77 -18.34 7.94
N TYR A 248 12.78 -17.26 8.73
CA TYR A 248 12.49 -15.93 8.23
C TYR A 248 13.66 -15.43 7.39
N LEU A 249 13.37 -14.93 6.19
CA LEU A 249 14.29 -14.18 5.35
C LEU A 249 14.19 -12.66 5.59
N ARG A 250 13.03 -12.23 6.11
CA ARG A 250 12.67 -10.85 6.39
C ARG A 250 12.22 -10.71 7.84
N MET A 251 12.43 -9.54 8.44
CA MET A 251 12.21 -9.32 9.87
C MET A 251 10.75 -9.64 10.28
N PRO A 252 10.53 -10.53 11.27
CA PRO A 252 9.20 -10.85 11.77
C PRO A 252 8.75 -9.90 12.88
N PHE A 253 7.45 -9.94 13.18
CA PHE A 253 6.89 -9.28 14.35
C PHE A 253 7.29 -10.01 15.65
N GLY A 254 7.36 -9.26 16.75
CA GLY A 254 7.52 -9.82 18.10
C GLY A 254 8.97 -9.99 18.57
N ILE A 255 9.96 -9.72 17.74
CA ILE A 255 11.37 -9.70 18.15
C ILE A 255 11.69 -8.42 18.93
N ARG A 256 12.61 -8.50 19.89
CA ARG A 256 12.90 -7.43 20.86
C ARG A 256 13.28 -6.10 20.20
N ASN A 257 14.13 -6.16 19.18
CA ASN A 257 14.70 -4.97 18.56
C ASN A 257 13.96 -4.54 17.28
N ALA A 258 12.80 -5.14 16.95
CA ALA A 258 12.07 -4.81 15.73
C ALA A 258 11.72 -3.31 15.62
N PRO A 259 11.17 -2.65 16.67
CA PRO A 259 10.89 -1.21 16.62
C PRO A 259 12.15 -0.37 16.41
N SER A 260 13.26 -0.70 17.10
CA SER A 260 14.53 0.01 16.97
C SER A 260 15.09 -0.08 15.55
N ASN A 261 15.12 -1.30 14.99
CA ASN A 261 15.60 -1.54 13.64
C ASN A 261 14.72 -0.85 12.60
N TYR A 262 13.41 -0.90 12.79
CA TYR A 262 12.47 -0.24 11.90
C TYR A 262 12.64 1.29 11.93
N GLN A 263 12.81 1.87 13.13
CA GLN A 263 13.04 3.32 13.26
C GLN A 263 14.36 3.75 12.64
N ARG A 264 15.43 2.96 12.82
CA ARG A 264 16.73 3.18 12.19
C ARG A 264 16.61 3.19 10.66
N MET A 265 15.91 2.19 10.12
CA MET A 265 15.59 2.10 8.70
C MET A 265 14.85 3.37 8.21
N MET A 266 13.80 3.78 8.91
CA MET A 266 13.06 4.99 8.59
C MET A 266 13.92 6.26 8.63
N ASN A 267 14.87 6.33 9.56
CA ASN A 267 15.80 7.45 9.67
C ASN A 267 16.80 7.49 8.51
N THR A 268 17.23 6.34 8.01
CA THR A 268 18.07 6.23 6.82
C THR A 268 17.31 6.61 5.54
N ILE A 269 16.02 6.30 5.44
CA ILE A 269 15.22 6.61 4.25
C ILE A 269 14.92 8.12 4.16
N PHE A 270 14.49 8.77 5.24
CA PHE A 270 14.14 10.20 5.22
C PHE A 270 14.93 11.05 6.24
N PRO A 271 16.25 11.22 6.08
CA PRO A 271 17.05 11.97 7.04
C PRO A 271 16.66 13.46 7.08
N GLU A 272 16.38 14.07 5.92
CA GLU A 272 16.03 15.50 5.82
C GLU A 272 14.65 15.78 6.39
N GLU A 273 13.68 14.93 6.07
CA GLU A 273 12.29 15.07 6.50
C GLU A 273 12.14 15.01 8.03
N LEU A 274 13.03 14.27 8.72
CA LEU A 274 13.06 14.28 10.19
C LEU A 274 13.47 15.64 10.74
N SER A 275 14.43 16.31 10.08
CA SER A 275 14.82 17.67 10.47
C SER A 275 13.70 18.69 10.23
N GLU A 276 12.80 18.41 9.28
CA GLU A 276 11.61 19.22 8.99
C GLU A 276 10.40 18.91 9.90
N GLY A 277 10.54 18.01 10.87
CA GLY A 277 9.49 17.66 11.83
C GLY A 277 8.42 16.72 11.27
N TRP A 278 8.77 15.87 10.30
CA TRP A 278 7.90 14.77 9.89
C TRP A 278 7.86 13.70 10.98
N LEU A 279 6.69 13.08 11.16
CA LEU A 279 6.58 11.95 12.05
C LEU A 279 6.79 10.67 11.29
N LYS A 280 7.59 9.80 11.90
CA LYS A 280 7.68 8.41 11.52
C LYS A 280 7.49 7.61 12.76
N PHE A 281 6.32 7.00 12.86
CA PHE A 281 6.14 5.88 13.77
C PHE A 281 6.29 4.63 12.93
N ILE A 282 6.85 3.55 13.47
CA ILE A 282 6.85 2.20 12.89
C ILE A 282 5.78 2.07 11.78
N SER A 283 6.05 1.87 10.51
CA SER A 283 5.06 1.82 9.40
C SER A 283 4.35 3.10 8.94
N GLN A 284 4.13 4.11 9.78
CA GLN A 284 3.40 5.32 9.39
C GLN A 284 4.26 6.58 9.24
N VAL A 285 4.21 7.17 8.05
CA VAL A 285 4.75 8.51 7.76
C VAL A 285 3.61 9.51 7.84
N ILE A 286 3.67 10.41 8.83
CA ILE A 286 2.65 11.44 9.04
C ILE A 286 3.29 12.82 8.86
N ASN A 287 2.63 13.68 8.08
CA ASN A 287 3.12 15.01 7.79
C ASN A 287 2.02 16.06 7.74
N LYS A 288 2.39 17.29 8.07
CA LYS A 288 1.54 18.48 8.07
C LYS A 288 1.89 19.46 6.96
N ALA A 289 0.89 20.17 6.45
CA ALA A 289 1.09 21.33 5.61
C ALA A 289 0.14 22.47 5.98
N LYS A 290 0.57 23.71 5.74
CA LYS A 290 -0.26 24.92 5.86
C LYS A 290 -1.04 25.23 4.58
N THR A 291 -0.59 24.69 3.44
CA THR A 291 -1.19 24.89 2.11
C THR A 291 -1.27 23.57 1.35
N CYS A 292 -2.27 23.42 0.49
CA CYS A 292 -2.42 22.25 -0.37
C CYS A 292 -1.20 22.02 -1.28
N LYS A 293 -0.62 23.09 -1.86
CA LYS A 293 0.61 22.99 -2.66
C LYS A 293 1.79 22.44 -1.84
N GLY A 294 1.93 22.90 -0.59
CA GLY A 294 2.96 22.38 0.31
C GLY A 294 2.76 20.90 0.65
N LEU A 295 1.51 20.45 0.79
CA LEU A 295 1.19 19.04 0.99
C LEU A 295 1.62 18.20 -0.21
N LEU A 296 1.26 18.60 -1.43
CA LEU A 296 1.61 17.85 -2.65
C LEU A 296 3.12 17.74 -2.84
N ILE A 297 3.89 18.79 -2.56
CA ILE A 297 5.36 18.75 -2.62
C ILE A 297 5.91 17.73 -1.61
N LYS A 298 5.34 17.70 -0.41
CA LYS A 298 5.74 16.74 0.64
C LYS A 298 5.41 15.32 0.22
N ILE A 299 4.20 15.04 -0.26
CA ILE A 299 3.81 13.71 -0.76
C ILE A 299 4.77 13.26 -1.87
N ASN A 300 5.05 14.15 -2.82
CA ASN A 300 5.99 13.89 -3.91
C ASN A 300 7.36 13.43 -3.37
N ARG A 301 7.95 14.18 -2.43
CA ARG A 301 9.24 13.80 -1.80
C ARG A 301 9.18 12.46 -1.07
N ALA A 302 8.12 12.22 -0.30
CA ALA A 302 8.01 10.97 0.46
C ALA A 302 7.94 9.76 -0.45
N VAL A 303 7.06 9.81 -1.45
CA VAL A 303 6.87 8.67 -2.35
C VAL A 303 8.12 8.46 -3.22
N ASP A 304 8.77 9.53 -3.65
CA ASP A 304 10.03 9.45 -4.40
C ASP A 304 11.15 8.78 -3.57
N HIS A 305 11.35 9.20 -2.32
CA HIS A 305 12.33 8.57 -1.42
C HIS A 305 12.00 7.11 -1.10
N PHE A 306 10.72 6.75 -0.97
CA PHE A 306 10.32 5.34 -0.84
C PHE A 306 10.67 4.54 -2.09
N VAL A 307 10.30 5.01 -3.28
CA VAL A 307 10.56 4.29 -4.55
C VAL A 307 12.05 4.12 -4.81
N VAL A 308 12.87 5.14 -4.55
CA VAL A 308 14.32 5.08 -4.81
C VAL A 308 15.03 4.11 -3.88
N LYS A 309 14.57 3.97 -2.63
CA LYS A 309 15.28 3.16 -1.61
C LYS A 309 14.65 1.79 -1.37
N VAL A 310 13.41 1.58 -1.80
CA VAL A 310 12.70 0.30 -1.75
C VAL A 310 12.62 -0.27 -3.16
N VAL A 311 13.44 -1.27 -3.45
CA VAL A 311 13.40 -1.96 -4.75
C VAL A 311 12.37 -3.08 -4.66
N GLN A 312 11.42 -3.12 -5.60
CA GLN A 312 10.58 -4.29 -5.81
C GLN A 312 11.47 -5.42 -6.33
N THR A 313 11.63 -6.48 -5.54
CA THR A 313 12.40 -7.69 -5.87
C THR A 313 11.52 -8.76 -6.45
#